data_AF-A0AAD4KCF7-F1
#
_entry.id   AF-A0AAD4KCF7-F1
#
_cell.length_a   1.000
_cell.length_b   1.000
_cell.length_c   1.000
_cell.angle_alpha   90.00
_cell.angle_beta   90.00
_cell.angle_gamma   90.00
#
_symmetry.space_group_name_H-M   'P 1'
#
loop_
_entity.id
_entity.type
_entity.pdbx_description
1 polymer ?
#
loop_
_entity_poly.entity_id
_entity_poly.type
_entity_poly.pdbx_seq_one_letter_code
_entity_poly.pdbx_strand_id
1 'polypeptide(L)'
;MYGMASPPKEPTQKMKPDVKSSEQSKQPTKAKRGSVLSAIEDIQRMSPEAIVQEFDRMVDHTQRHFRDETFIPCLNVADDLIRCLRQHKQQSFMCFHVMQEYQHCVGLATQAFIDRMAEEDERKQREAQQLPVMPPQTVPAPAMTTMATINPPTVEEVRRKRSWLKPWTWLR
;
A
#
# COMPACT_ATOMS: atom_id res chain seq x y z
N MET A 1 -27.83 -65.23 -20.34
CA MET A 1 -26.91 -66.34 -20.63
C MET A 1 -25.96 -65.90 -21.74
N TYR A 2 -24.66 -66.17 -21.55
CA TYR A 2 -23.50 -65.97 -22.44
C TYR A 2 -23.09 -64.51 -22.73
N GLY A 3 -21.83 -64.09 -22.62
CA GLY A 3 -20.60 -64.81 -22.29
C GLY A 3 -19.47 -63.84 -21.91
N MET A 4 -18.55 -64.33 -21.08
CA MET A 4 -17.31 -63.66 -20.66
C MET A 4 -16.21 -63.76 -21.73
N ALA A 5 -15.32 -62.77 -21.79
CA ALA A 5 -13.92 -62.99 -22.18
C ALA A 5 -13.01 -61.90 -21.54
N SER A 6 -11.92 -62.39 -20.96
CA SER A 6 -10.89 -61.71 -20.13
C SER A 6 -9.73 -61.09 -20.96
N PRO A 7 -8.76 -60.38 -20.34
CA PRO A 7 -7.82 -59.44 -20.98
C PRO A 7 -6.50 -60.11 -21.41
N PRO A 8 -5.50 -59.36 -21.92
CA PRO A 8 -4.19 -59.41 -21.24
C PRO A 8 -3.27 -58.17 -21.31
N LYS A 9 -2.56 -57.97 -20.18
CA LYS A 9 -1.10 -57.78 -20.00
C LYS A 9 -0.43 -56.45 -20.39
N GLU A 10 -0.06 -55.72 -19.34
CA GLU A 10 1.21 -55.00 -19.21
C GLU A 10 2.41 -55.98 -19.35
N PRO A 11 3.60 -55.50 -19.74
CA PRO A 11 4.66 -55.41 -18.73
C PRO A 11 5.64 -54.22 -18.88
N THR A 12 5.83 -53.47 -17.78
CA THR A 12 7.06 -53.50 -16.96
C THR A 12 8.38 -52.85 -17.46
N GLN A 13 8.91 -51.98 -16.58
CA GLN A 13 10.34 -51.60 -16.37
C GLN A 13 10.97 -50.66 -17.42
N LYS A 14 11.91 -49.74 -17.14
CA LYS A 14 12.80 -49.39 -16.01
C LYS A 14 13.43 -48.05 -16.47
N MET A 15 13.68 -47.04 -15.66
CA MET A 15 14.92 -46.86 -14.88
C MET A 15 14.96 -45.39 -14.41
N LYS A 16 15.25 -45.16 -13.13
CA LYS A 16 15.91 -43.94 -12.65
C LYS A 16 17.36 -43.91 -13.20
N PRO A 17 17.99 -42.74 -13.29
CA PRO A 17 18.99 -42.46 -12.25
C PRO A 17 19.09 -40.99 -11.81
N ASP A 18 19.57 -40.87 -10.57
CA ASP A 18 20.44 -39.85 -9.96
C ASP A 18 20.37 -38.36 -10.31
N VAL A 19 19.89 -37.62 -9.30
CA VAL A 19 20.61 -36.54 -8.58
C VAL A 19 21.81 -35.93 -9.30
N LYS A 20 21.63 -34.68 -9.72
CA LYS A 20 22.64 -33.63 -9.51
C LYS A 20 21.95 -32.34 -9.09
N SER A 21 21.94 -32.13 -7.77
CA SER A 21 21.81 -30.81 -7.18
C SER A 21 22.90 -29.91 -7.78
N SER A 22 22.48 -28.89 -8.51
CA SER A 22 23.31 -27.72 -8.74
C SER A 22 22.52 -26.56 -8.18
N GLU A 23 22.79 -26.23 -6.91
CA GLU A 23 22.52 -24.93 -6.33
C GLU A 23 23.21 -23.87 -7.19
N GLN A 24 22.50 -23.39 -8.21
CA GLN A 24 22.84 -22.14 -8.83
C GLN A 24 22.14 -21.06 -8.01
N SER A 25 22.89 -20.51 -7.06
CA SER A 25 22.60 -19.27 -6.37
C SER A 25 22.11 -18.22 -7.37
N LYS A 26 20.78 -18.09 -7.49
CA LYS A 26 20.17 -16.97 -8.20
C LYS A 26 20.34 -15.77 -7.29
N GLN A 27 21.48 -15.10 -7.44
CA GLN A 27 21.62 -13.75 -6.92
C GLN A 27 20.42 -12.92 -7.39
N PRO A 28 19.79 -12.12 -6.52
CA PRO A 28 18.71 -11.25 -6.92
C PRO A 28 19.30 -10.20 -7.87
N THR A 29 19.17 -10.44 -9.18
CA THR A 29 19.50 -9.44 -10.18
C THR A 29 18.55 -8.28 -9.95
N LYS A 30 19.12 -7.16 -9.49
CA LYS A 30 18.44 -5.87 -9.34
C LYS A 30 17.46 -5.69 -10.49
N ALA A 31 16.17 -5.51 -10.17
CA ALA A 31 15.13 -5.27 -11.15
C ALA A 31 15.55 -4.07 -12.02
N LYS A 32 16.03 -4.37 -13.22
CA LYS A 32 16.38 -3.37 -14.22
C LYS A 32 15.05 -2.68 -14.52
N ARG A 33 14.93 -1.39 -14.18
CA ARG A 33 13.75 -0.58 -14.52
C ARG A 33 13.60 -0.63 -16.04
N GLY A 34 12.80 -1.57 -16.52
CA GLY A 34 12.45 -1.70 -17.93
C GLY A 34 11.67 -0.45 -18.33
N SER A 35 12.01 0.10 -19.49
CA SER A 35 11.22 1.17 -20.10
C SER A 35 9.80 0.64 -20.34
N VAL A 36 8.78 1.44 -20.02
CA VAL A 36 7.36 1.11 -20.25
C VAL A 36 7.12 0.70 -21.70
N LEU A 37 7.87 1.29 -22.65
CA LEU A 37 7.79 0.94 -24.07
C LEU A 37 8.27 -0.49 -24.37
N SER A 38 9.32 -0.95 -23.66
CA SER A 38 9.81 -2.33 -23.78
C SER A 38 8.80 -3.32 -23.21
N ALA A 39 8.14 -2.97 -22.11
CA ALA A 39 7.10 -3.81 -21.52
C ALA A 39 5.88 -3.92 -22.44
N ILE A 40 5.48 -2.83 -23.11
CA ILE A 40 4.39 -2.84 -24.08
C ILE A 40 4.75 -3.71 -25.30
N GLU A 41 5.96 -3.60 -25.82
CA GLU A 41 6.44 -4.41 -26.95
C GLU A 41 6.51 -5.90 -26.60
N ASP A 42 6.91 -6.24 -25.37
CA ASP A 42 6.93 -7.62 -24.88
C ASP A 42 5.51 -8.18 -24.74
N ILE A 43 4.56 -7.40 -24.20
CA ILE A 43 3.15 -7.80 -24.08
C ILE A 43 2.53 -8.07 -25.46
N GLN A 44 2.84 -7.23 -26.46
CA GLN A 44 2.35 -7.42 -27.83
C GLN A 44 2.93 -8.65 -28.53
N ARG A 45 4.06 -9.17 -28.05
CA ARG A 45 4.71 -10.38 -28.57
C ARG A 45 4.30 -11.66 -27.84
N MET A 46 3.56 -11.56 -26.72
CA MET A 46 3.13 -12.72 -25.97
C MET A 46 2.02 -13.48 -26.72
N SER A 47 2.06 -14.82 -26.63
CA SER A 47 0.93 -15.62 -27.08
C SER A 47 -0.28 -15.40 -26.17
N PRO A 48 -1.51 -15.57 -26.68
CA PRO A 48 -2.72 -15.41 -25.87
C PRO A 48 -2.72 -16.27 -24.60
N GLU A 49 -2.17 -17.49 -24.67
CA GLU A 49 -2.04 -18.41 -23.55
C GLU A 49 -1.05 -17.91 -22.49
N ALA A 50 0.06 -17.28 -22.90
CA ALA A 50 1.03 -16.70 -21.99
C ALA A 50 0.48 -15.45 -21.28
N ILE A 51 -0.32 -14.65 -21.99
CA ILE A 51 -1.03 -13.51 -21.40
C ILE A 51 -1.95 -13.98 -20.29
N VAL A 52 -2.79 -15.00 -20.55
CA VAL A 52 -3.70 -15.55 -19.54
C VAL A 52 -2.94 -16.04 -18.32
N GLN A 53 -1.82 -16.76 -18.49
CA GLN A 53 -1.00 -17.21 -17.37
C GLN A 53 -0.40 -16.07 -16.54
N GLU A 54 0.02 -14.97 -17.16
CA GLU A 54 0.52 -13.81 -16.43
C GLU A 54 -0.61 -13.06 -15.69
N PHE A 55 -1.80 -12.99 -16.27
CA PHE A 55 -2.98 -12.50 -15.56
C PHE A 55 -3.30 -13.38 -14.34
N ASP A 56 -3.31 -14.70 -14.49
CA ASP A 56 -3.55 -15.63 -13.38
C ASP A 56 -2.50 -15.49 -12.27
N ARG A 57 -1.22 -15.36 -12.65
CA ARG A 57 -0.13 -15.08 -11.70
C ARG A 57 -0.31 -13.75 -10.99
N MET A 58 -0.71 -12.71 -11.72
CA MET A 58 -0.97 -11.39 -11.15
C MET A 58 -2.14 -11.45 -10.15
N VAL A 59 -3.23 -12.12 -10.50
CA VAL A 59 -4.41 -12.31 -9.65
C VAL A 59 -4.07 -13.09 -8.38
N ASP A 60 -3.35 -14.21 -8.50
CA ASP A 60 -2.92 -14.98 -7.33
C ASP A 60 -1.95 -14.18 -6.46
N HIS A 61 -1.03 -13.41 -7.08
CA HIS A 61 -0.13 -12.53 -6.34
C HIS A 61 -0.87 -11.45 -5.56
N THR A 62 -1.82 -10.72 -6.17
CA THR A 62 -2.64 -9.73 -5.45
C THR A 62 -3.52 -10.39 -4.41
N GLN A 63 -4.15 -11.53 -4.73
CA GLN A 63 -5.01 -12.24 -3.78
C GLN A 63 -4.26 -12.63 -2.50
N ARG A 64 -2.98 -12.99 -2.58
CA ARG A 64 -2.14 -13.27 -1.40
C ARG A 64 -1.91 -12.04 -0.51
N HIS A 65 -1.86 -10.84 -1.09
CA HIS A 65 -1.77 -9.59 -0.32
C HIS A 65 -3.13 -9.15 0.24
N PHE A 66 -4.24 -9.61 -0.34
CA PHE A 66 -5.60 -9.39 0.15
C PHE A 66 -6.13 -10.54 1.04
N ARG A 67 -5.29 -11.55 1.31
CA ARG A 67 -5.63 -12.77 2.07
C ARG A 67 -5.52 -12.61 3.58
N ASP A 68 -4.93 -11.52 4.08
CA ASP A 68 -5.19 -11.11 5.45
C ASP A 68 -6.70 -10.88 5.55
N GLU A 69 -7.37 -11.75 6.31
CA GLU A 69 -8.82 -11.81 6.45
C GLU A 69 -9.42 -10.42 6.37
N THR A 70 -9.96 -10.10 5.20
CA THR A 70 -10.70 -8.86 5.00
C THR A 70 -11.96 -9.07 5.81
N PHE A 71 -11.90 -8.72 7.09
CA PHE A 71 -13.08 -8.58 7.91
C PHE A 71 -13.95 -7.55 7.21
N ILE A 72 -14.95 -8.02 6.48
CA ILE A 72 -15.91 -7.17 5.80
C ILE A 72 -16.88 -6.72 6.89
N PRO A 73 -16.82 -5.45 7.33
CA PRO A 73 -17.75 -4.99 8.34
C PRO A 73 -19.18 -5.13 7.83
N CYS A 74 -20.10 -5.49 8.72
CA CYS A 74 -21.53 -5.57 8.45
C CYS A 74 -21.99 -6.71 7.52
N LEU A 75 -21.13 -7.68 7.19
CA LEU A 75 -21.50 -8.82 6.31
C LEU A 75 -22.74 -9.57 6.83
N ASN A 76 -22.79 -9.87 8.13
CA ASN A 76 -23.93 -10.57 8.74
C ASN A 76 -25.24 -9.79 8.57
N VAL A 77 -25.21 -8.47 8.78
CA VAL A 77 -26.42 -7.62 8.67
C VAL A 77 -26.81 -7.43 7.19
N ALA A 78 -25.83 -7.42 6.29
CA ALA A 78 -26.08 -7.42 4.85
C ALA A 78 -26.78 -8.71 4.40
N ASP A 79 -26.36 -9.87 4.90
CA ASP A 79 -26.99 -11.16 4.62
C ASP A 79 -28.43 -11.20 5.14
N ASP A 80 -28.69 -10.61 6.31
CA ASP A 80 -30.03 -10.47 6.88
C ASP A 80 -30.94 -9.60 6.01
N LEU A 81 -30.40 -8.48 5.49
CA LEU A 81 -31.13 -7.60 4.58
C LEU A 81 -31.45 -8.31 3.26
N ILE A 82 -30.47 -9.01 2.68
CA ILE A 82 -30.66 -9.79 1.44
C ILE A 82 -31.72 -10.88 1.65
N ARG A 83 -31.68 -11.56 2.79
CA ARG A 83 -32.66 -12.59 3.15
C ARG A 83 -34.06 -12.01 3.28
N CYS A 84 -34.20 -10.87 3.96
CA CYS A 84 -35.49 -10.18 4.07
C CYS A 84 -36.02 -9.77 2.69
N LEU A 85 -35.19 -9.15 1.85
CA LEU A 85 -35.57 -8.74 0.50
C LEU A 85 -36.00 -9.94 -0.36
N ARG A 86 -35.31 -11.07 -0.24
CA ARG A 86 -35.67 -12.30 -0.95
C ARG A 86 -37.03 -12.83 -0.49
N GLN A 87 -37.29 -12.82 0.82
CA GLN A 87 -38.56 -13.26 1.40
C GLN A 87 -39.74 -12.38 0.98
N HIS A 88 -39.53 -11.06 0.90
CA HIS A 88 -40.55 -10.08 0.55
C HIS A 88 -40.56 -9.70 -0.95
N LYS A 89 -40.01 -10.54 -1.83
CA LYS A 89 -39.99 -10.30 -3.29
C LYS A 89 -39.49 -8.90 -3.67
N GLN A 90 -38.40 -8.46 -3.04
CA GLN A 90 -37.75 -7.15 -3.21
C GLN A 90 -38.57 -5.94 -2.72
N GLN A 91 -39.59 -6.14 -1.89
CA GLN A 91 -40.33 -5.05 -1.23
C GLN A 91 -39.51 -4.48 -0.06
N SER A 92 -38.67 -3.48 -0.34
CA SER A 92 -37.77 -2.88 0.65
C SER A 92 -38.49 -2.26 1.87
N PHE A 93 -39.71 -1.75 1.70
CA PHE A 93 -40.49 -1.18 2.80
C PHE A 93 -40.83 -2.20 3.90
N MET A 94 -40.92 -3.49 3.56
CA MET A 94 -41.13 -4.57 4.54
C MET A 94 -39.85 -4.90 5.33
N CYS A 95 -38.70 -4.47 4.82
CA CYS A 95 -37.37 -4.74 5.39
C CYS A 95 -36.76 -3.49 6.05
N PHE A 96 -37.56 -2.47 6.35
CA PHE A 96 -37.07 -1.18 6.83
C PHE A 96 -36.20 -1.30 8.09
N HIS A 97 -36.59 -2.15 9.04
CA HIS A 97 -35.83 -2.35 10.27
C HIS A 97 -34.43 -2.89 10.01
N VAL A 98 -34.32 -3.97 9.21
CA VAL A 98 -33.03 -4.58 8.85
C VAL A 98 -32.17 -3.61 8.03
N MET A 99 -32.82 -2.80 7.19
CA MET A 99 -32.15 -1.76 6.41
C MET A 99 -31.57 -0.65 7.30
N GLN A 100 -32.26 -0.28 8.39
CA GLN A 100 -31.73 0.65 9.41
C GLN A 100 -30.56 0.05 10.18
N GLU A 101 -30.63 -1.23 10.55
CA GLU A 101 -29.51 -1.91 11.22
C GLU A 101 -28.27 -1.97 10.32
N TYR A 102 -28.47 -2.27 9.02
CA TYR A 102 -27.39 -2.25 8.05
C TYR A 102 -26.76 -0.86 7.94
N GLN A 103 -27.58 0.19 7.80
CA GLN A 103 -27.10 1.58 7.77
C GLN A 103 -26.34 1.96 9.04
N HIS A 104 -26.85 1.58 10.21
CA HIS A 104 -26.20 1.85 11.48
C HIS A 104 -24.82 1.17 11.57
N CYS A 105 -24.75 -0.10 11.21
CA CYS A 105 -23.49 -0.84 11.18
C CYS A 105 -22.48 -0.18 10.22
N VAL A 106 -22.90 0.18 9.00
CA VAL A 106 -22.03 0.84 8.02
C VAL A 106 -21.52 2.18 8.56
N GLY A 107 -22.38 2.95 9.23
CA GLY A 107 -22.01 4.21 9.88
C GLY A 107 -20.90 4.00 10.92
N LEU A 108 -21.06 3.02 11.82
CA LEU A 108 -20.05 2.69 12.84
C LEU A 108 -18.75 2.19 12.21
N ALA A 109 -18.83 1.30 11.22
CA ALA A 109 -17.65 0.77 10.54
C ALA A 109 -16.87 1.86 9.79
N THR A 110 -17.57 2.81 9.18
CA THR A 110 -16.97 3.96 8.50
C THR A 110 -16.27 4.86 9.51
N GLN A 111 -16.93 5.16 10.63
CA GLN A 111 -16.32 5.97 11.69
C GLN A 111 -15.05 5.30 12.24
N ALA A 112 -15.12 4.00 12.56
CA ALA A 112 -13.96 3.24 13.04
C ALA A 112 -12.82 3.15 12.02
N PHE A 113 -13.13 3.25 10.72
CA PHE A 113 -12.10 3.35 9.68
C PHE A 113 -11.45 4.74 9.65
N ILE A 114 -12.25 5.80 9.74
CA ILE A 114 -11.76 7.18 9.83
C ILE A 114 -10.86 7.36 11.06
N ASP A 115 -11.29 6.86 12.22
CA ASP A 115 -10.54 6.97 13.46
C ASP A 115 -9.17 6.27 13.35
N ARG A 116 -9.12 5.06 12.76
CA ARG A 116 -7.86 4.35 12.49
C ARG A 116 -6.93 5.12 11.56
N MET A 117 -7.46 5.73 10.50
CA MET A 117 -6.65 6.57 9.61
C MET A 117 -6.09 7.79 10.34
N ALA A 118 -6.89 8.43 11.19
CA ALA A 118 -6.45 9.56 11.99
C ALA A 118 -5.32 9.17 12.95
N GLU A 119 -5.43 8.03 13.64
CA GLU A 119 -4.38 7.49 14.51
C GLU A 119 -3.08 7.19 13.74
N GLU A 120 -3.17 6.60 12.54
CA GLU A 120 -2.01 6.34 11.69
C GLU A 120 -1.32 7.62 11.22
N ASP A 121 -2.09 8.65 10.88
CA ASP A 121 -1.55 9.94 10.46
C ASP A 121 -0.88 10.67 11.63
N GLU A 122 -1.48 10.63 12.83
CA GLU A 122 -0.83 11.14 14.04
C GLU A 122 0.47 10.39 14.35
N ARG A 123 0.49 9.06 14.17
CA ARG A 123 1.70 8.25 14.37
C ARG A 123 2.80 8.66 13.40
N LYS A 124 2.49 8.76 12.10
CA LYS A 124 3.44 9.21 11.07
C LYS A 124 3.95 10.63 11.36
N GLN A 125 3.08 11.52 11.83
CA GLN A 125 3.46 12.88 12.18
C GLN A 125 4.41 12.92 13.39
N ARG A 126 4.17 12.09 14.41
CA ARG A 126 5.08 11.94 15.56
C ARG A 126 6.43 11.37 15.15
N GLU A 127 6.45 10.39 14.25
CA GLU A 127 7.69 9.82 13.70
C GLU A 127 8.47 10.88 12.90
N ALA A 128 7.79 11.70 12.09
CA ALA A 128 8.41 12.78 11.33
C ALA A 128 8.96 13.92 12.22
N GLN A 129 8.36 14.17 13.39
CA GLN A 129 8.84 15.18 14.33
C GLN A 129 10.08 14.74 15.13
N GLN A 130 10.44 13.44 15.13
CA GLN A 130 11.65 12.92 15.77
C GLN A 130 12.90 12.99 14.89
N LEU A 131 12.98 13.97 13.97
CA LEU A 131 14.23 14.21 13.24
C LEU A 131 15.38 14.47 14.24
N PRO A 132 16.59 13.91 14.00
CA PRO A 132 17.70 14.06 14.93
C PRO A 132 18.00 15.54 15.13
N VAL A 133 17.76 16.06 16.32
CA VAL A 133 18.17 17.41 16.71
C VAL A 133 19.69 17.40 16.71
N MET A 134 20.30 17.95 15.66
CA MET A 134 21.74 18.14 15.62
C MET A 134 22.12 19.07 16.77
N PRO A 135 23.06 18.69 17.65
CA PRO A 135 23.45 19.56 18.75
C PRO A 135 23.97 20.89 18.17
N PRO A 136 23.67 22.03 18.82
CA PRO A 136 24.12 23.32 18.36
C PRO A 136 25.65 23.31 18.25
N GLN A 137 26.17 23.48 17.04
CA GLN A 137 27.60 23.63 16.86
C GLN A 137 28.03 24.94 17.51
N THR A 138 28.97 24.85 18.45
CA THR A 138 29.64 26.01 19.04
C THR A 138 30.29 26.82 17.93
N VAL A 139 29.70 27.98 17.62
CA VAL A 139 30.32 28.98 16.76
C VAL A 139 31.65 29.43 17.39
N PRO A 140 32.78 29.37 16.66
CA PRO A 140 34.04 29.87 17.16
C PRO A 140 33.94 31.38 17.39
N ALA A 141 34.46 31.85 18.52
CA ALA A 141 34.48 33.26 18.85
C ALA A 141 35.24 34.04 17.75
N PRO A 142 34.72 35.18 17.27
CA PRO A 142 35.41 36.00 16.30
C PRO A 142 36.75 36.45 16.90
N ALA A 143 37.84 36.12 16.20
CA ALA A 143 39.17 36.60 16.54
C ALA A 143 39.13 38.14 16.56
N MET A 144 39.38 38.73 17.73
CA MET A 144 39.59 40.16 17.83
C MET A 144 40.90 40.49 17.12
N THR A 145 40.81 40.88 15.85
CA THR A 145 41.93 41.46 15.11
C THR A 145 42.22 42.81 15.73
N THR A 146 43.34 42.88 16.45
CA THR A 146 43.89 44.10 17.01
C THR A 146 44.25 45.09 15.89
N MET A 147 43.63 46.27 15.93
CA MET A 147 44.14 47.57 15.50
C MET A 147 44.80 47.67 14.10
N ALA A 148 44.05 48.15 13.11
CA ALA A 148 44.48 49.24 12.22
C ALA A 148 43.32 49.69 11.30
N THR A 149 42.83 50.91 11.54
CA THR A 149 42.38 51.91 10.55
C THR A 149 41.44 51.44 9.42
N ILE A 150 40.14 51.74 9.55
CA ILE A 150 39.25 52.47 8.59
C ILE A 150 37.82 52.48 9.18
N ASN A 151 37.15 53.62 9.03
CA ASN A 151 35.91 54.10 9.68
C ASN A 151 34.75 53.10 9.91
N PRO A 152 34.02 53.19 11.04
CA PRO A 152 32.76 52.47 11.23
C PRO A 152 31.59 53.15 10.46
N PRO A 153 30.70 52.40 9.78
CA PRO A 153 29.40 52.93 9.37
C PRO A 153 28.56 53.23 10.63
N THR A 154 27.87 54.36 10.61
CA THR A 154 27.09 54.90 11.74
C THR A 154 25.89 54.01 12.10
N VAL A 155 25.61 53.96 13.41
CA VAL A 155 24.59 53.13 14.08
C VAL A 155 23.15 53.43 13.62
N GLU A 156 22.92 54.49 12.83
CA GLU A 156 21.59 54.82 12.30
C GLU A 156 21.11 53.88 11.18
N GLU A 157 22.02 53.32 10.38
CA GLU A 157 21.63 52.58 9.18
C GLU A 157 21.12 51.16 9.49
N VAL A 158 21.57 50.58 10.60
CA VAL A 158 21.11 49.27 11.10
C VAL A 158 19.71 49.35 11.71
N ARG A 159 19.25 50.54 12.13
CA ARG A 159 17.95 50.71 12.81
C ARG A 159 16.77 50.79 11.85
N ARG A 160 16.97 51.16 10.58
CA ARG A 160 15.89 51.23 9.56
C ARG A 160 15.54 49.88 8.91
N LYS A 161 16.37 48.84 9.06
CA LYS A 161 16.16 47.51 8.44
C LYS A 161 15.59 46.45 9.39
N ARG A 162 14.99 46.86 10.52
CA ARG A 162 14.14 45.99 11.35
C ARG A 162 12.67 46.30 11.09
N SER A 163 12.23 46.19 9.84
CA SER A 163 10.80 46.05 9.56
C SER A 163 10.43 44.61 9.93
N TRP A 164 9.66 44.48 11.01
CA TRP A 164 9.06 43.22 11.39
C TRP A 164 8.18 42.74 10.24
N LEU A 165 8.56 41.65 9.57
CA LEU A 165 7.61 40.86 8.80
C LEU A 165 6.51 40.42 9.78
N LYS A 166 5.29 40.90 9.56
CA LYS A 166 4.09 40.41 10.26
C LYS A 166 3.57 39.19 9.47
N PRO A 167 3.56 37.96 10.03
CA PRO A 167 3.12 36.78 9.29
C PRO A 167 1.60 36.52 9.36
N TRP A 168 0.79 37.48 9.84
CA TRP A 168 -0.65 37.26 10.03
C TRP A 168 -1.48 38.49 9.63
N THR A 169 -1.87 38.53 8.36
CA THR A 169 -3.09 39.24 7.92
C THR A 169 -3.86 38.26 7.04
N TRP A 170 -4.64 37.38 7.68
CA TRP A 170 -5.62 36.54 6.99
C TRP A 170 -6.99 37.24 6.98
N LEU A 171 -7.62 37.19 5.79
CA LEU A 171 -9.05 37.24 5.46
C LEU A 171 -9.92 38.37 6.02
N ARG A 172 -10.54 39.10 5.09
CA ARG A 172 -11.87 39.67 5.22
C ARG A 172 -12.74 39.15 4.08
#